data_AF-A0A968P600-F1
#
_entry.id   AF-A0A968P600-F1
#
_cell.length_a   1.000
_cell.length_b   1.000
_cell.length_c   1.000
_cell.angle_alpha   90.00
_cell.angle_beta   90.00
_cell.angle_gamma   90.00
#
_symmetry.space_group_name_H-M   'P 1'
#
loop_
_entity.id
_entity.type
_entity.pdbx_description
1 polymer ?
#
loop_
_entity_poly.entity_id
_entity_poly.type
_entity_poly.pdbx_seq_one_letter_code
_entity_poly.pdbx_strand_id
1 'polypeptide(L)'
;MTYVLLAGAEAHVIEGKVVLEWQTAAEVGTVGFDVERLERATGKRVRLNRGLLPAEVDAPQGAVYRWVDSDAAPGDLPAYFIVEHDR
;
A
#
# COMPACT_ATOMS: atom_id res chain seq x y z
N MET A 1 0.92 21.66 4.69
CA MET A 1 -0.27 20.80 4.65
C MET A 1 0.06 19.70 3.68
N THR A 2 0.10 18.47 4.15
CA THR A 2 0.31 17.29 3.33
C THR A 2 -1.01 16.54 3.27
N TYR A 3 -1.36 16.02 2.11
CA TYR A 3 -2.49 15.10 2.00
C TYR A 3 -2.29 14.17 0.80
N VAL A 4 -2.81 12.96 0.98
CA VAL A 4 -3.11 12.03 -0.10
C VAL A 4 -4.63 11.88 -0.24
N LEU A 5 -5.11 11.86 -1.48
CA LEU A 5 -6.47 11.42 -1.79
C LEU A 5 -6.39 10.05 -2.46
N LEU A 6 -7.04 9.04 -1.89
CA LEU A 6 -7.17 7.73 -2.52
C LEU A 6 -8.38 7.72 -3.45
N ALA A 7 -8.16 7.28 -4.69
CA ALA A 7 -9.22 6.96 -5.63
C ALA A 7 -9.78 5.54 -5.39
N GLY A 8 -8.93 4.62 -4.93
CA GLY A 8 -9.30 3.25 -4.62
C GLY A 8 -8.13 2.44 -4.10
N ALA A 9 -8.44 1.33 -3.43
CA ALA A 9 -7.46 0.35 -2.98
C ALA A 9 -8.10 -1.04 -2.95
N GLU A 10 -7.45 -2.01 -3.60
CA GLU A 10 -7.95 -3.36 -3.75
C GLU A 10 -6.82 -4.39 -3.58
N ALA A 11 -7.18 -5.57 -3.07
CA ALA A 11 -6.28 -6.70 -2.98
C ALA A 11 -6.81 -7.84 -3.86
N HIS A 12 -5.96 -8.37 -4.73
CA HIS A 12 -6.30 -9.44 -5.66
C HIS A 12 -5.40 -10.65 -5.43
N VAL A 13 -5.93 -11.84 -5.70
CA VAL A 13 -5.09 -13.05 -5.79
C VAL A 13 -4.70 -13.25 -7.25
N ILE A 14 -3.41 -13.20 -7.55
CA ILE A 14 -2.85 -13.44 -8.88
C ILE A 14 -1.79 -14.53 -8.75
N GLU A 15 -1.97 -15.65 -9.47
CA GLU A 15 -1.04 -16.80 -9.45
C GLU A 15 -0.71 -17.31 -8.03
N GLY A 16 -1.69 -17.28 -7.13
CA GLY A 16 -1.52 -17.72 -5.74
C GLY A 16 -0.76 -16.74 -4.85
N LYS A 17 -0.52 -15.51 -5.31
CA LYS A 17 0.04 -14.41 -4.51
C LYS A 17 -0.97 -13.32 -4.31
N VAL A 18 -0.88 -12.61 -3.20
CA VAL A 18 -1.72 -11.44 -2.95
C VAL A 18 -1.03 -10.21 -3.53
N VAL A 19 -1.74 -9.48 -4.37
CA VAL A 19 -1.30 -8.22 -4.98
C VAL A 19 -2.20 -7.11 -4.46
N LEU A 20 -1.62 -6.19 -3.70
CA LEU A 20 -2.27 -4.95 -3.30
C LEU A 20 -2.05 -3.91 -4.40
N GLU A 21 -3.12 -3.30 -4.85
CA GLU A 21 -3.12 -2.19 -5.79
C GLU A 21 -3.86 -1.00 -5.16
N TRP A 22 -3.29 0.19 -5.26
CA TRP A 22 -4.00 1.40 -4.91
C TRP A 22 -3.70 2.52 -5.87
N GLN A 23 -4.68 3.41 -5.99
CA GLN A 23 -4.58 4.59 -6.82
C GLN A 23 -4.77 5.82 -5.94
N THR A 24 -3.84 6.76 -6.04
CA THR A 24 -4.01 8.12 -5.53
C THR A 24 -4.64 8.97 -6.62
N ALA A 25 -5.53 9.89 -6.23
CA ALA A 25 -6.09 10.92 -7.10
C ALA A 25 -5.24 12.21 -7.04
N ALA A 26 -4.53 12.42 -5.94
CA ALA A 26 -3.61 13.53 -5.73
C ALA A 26 -2.64 13.19 -4.60
N GLU A 27 -1.41 13.67 -4.73
CA GLU A 27 -0.32 13.57 -3.75
C GLU A 27 0.32 14.94 -3.58
N VAL A 28 0.25 15.52 -2.38
CA VAL A 28 0.85 16.85 -2.11
C VAL A 28 1.75 16.75 -0.90
N GLY A 29 3.06 16.78 -1.12
CA GLY A 29 4.07 16.67 -0.04
C GLY A 29 4.34 15.23 0.42
N THR A 30 3.67 14.24 -0.18
CA THR A 30 3.91 12.81 0.03
C THR A 30 5.32 12.45 -0.43
N VAL A 31 6.10 11.81 0.44
CA VAL A 31 7.44 11.27 0.14
C VAL A 31 7.34 9.83 -0.32
N GLY A 32 6.33 9.10 0.16
CA GLY A 32 6.06 7.74 -0.25
C GLY A 32 5.17 6.99 0.72
N PHE A 33 5.11 5.68 0.55
CA PHE A 33 4.19 4.80 1.25
C PHE A 33 4.88 3.59 1.86
N ASP A 34 4.41 3.19 3.04
CA ASP A 34 4.59 1.86 3.58
C ASP A 34 3.34 1.01 3.39
N VAL A 35 3.57 -0.29 3.20
CA VAL A 35 2.52 -1.28 3.16
C VAL A 35 2.63 -2.12 4.41
N GLU A 36 1.56 -2.13 5.20
CA GLU A 36 1.46 -2.96 6.40
C GLU A 36 0.37 -4.02 6.24
N ARG A 37 0.55 -5.14 6.96
CA ARG A 37 -0.41 -6.22 7.05
C ARG A 37 -0.79 -6.48 8.51
N LEU A 38 -2.06 -6.75 8.77
CA LEU A 38 -2.49 -7.27 10.06
C LEU A 38 -2.06 -8.73 10.19
N GLU A 39 -1.11 -9.02 11.07
CA GLU A 39 -0.75 -10.38 11.43
C GLU A 39 -1.82 -10.95 12.37
N ARG A 40 -2.60 -11.94 11.90
CA ARG A 40 -3.70 -12.52 12.70
C ARG A 40 -3.25 -13.14 14.01
N ALA A 41 -2.05 -13.74 14.04
CA ALA A 41 -1.53 -14.44 15.21
C ALA A 41 -1.29 -13.50 16.40
N THR A 42 -0.81 -12.28 16.14
CA THR A 42 -0.50 -11.31 17.20
C THR A 42 -1.45 -10.12 17.25
N GLY A 43 -2.28 -9.92 16.22
CA GLY A 43 -3.12 -8.74 16.04
C GLY A 43 -2.33 -7.47 15.73
N LYS A 44 -1.02 -7.57 15.45
CA LYS A 44 -0.16 -6.43 15.18
C LYS A 44 -0.10 -6.12 13.69
N ARG A 45 0.13 -4.85 13.37
CA ARG A 45 0.50 -4.44 12.01
C ARG A 45 1.99 -4.68 11.82
N VAL A 46 2.34 -5.34 10.73
CA VAL A 46 3.72 -5.60 10.34
C VAL A 46 3.97 -4.96 8.99
N ARG A 47 5.04 -4.16 8.90
CA ARG A 47 5.50 -3.55 7.64
C ARG A 47 6.05 -4.62 6.71
N LEU A 48 5.63 -4.60 5.45
CA LEU A 48 6.00 -5.59 4.43
C LEU A 48 7.19 -5.15 3.58
N ASN A 49 7.28 -3.85 3.29
CA ASN A 49 8.35 -3.28 2.47
C ASN A 49 9.58 -2.92 3.33
N ARG A 50 10.79 -3.21 2.85
CA ARG A 50 12.04 -2.85 3.56
C ARG A 50 12.37 -1.36 3.45
N GLY A 51 12.08 -0.77 2.30
CA GLY A 51 12.28 0.64 2.00
C GLY A 51 10.95 1.27 1.58
N LEU A 52 10.83 2.58 1.78
CA LEU A 52 9.64 3.34 1.40
C LEU A 52 9.36 3.17 -0.09
N LEU A 53 8.11 2.96 -0.47
CA LEU A 53 7.69 3.04 -1.86
C LEU A 53 7.61 4.53 -2.22
N PRO A 54 8.52 5.05 -3.07
CA PRO A 54 8.58 6.48 -3.30
C PRO A 54 7.29 6.97 -3.97
N ALA A 55 6.83 8.14 -3.51
CA ALA A 55 5.77 8.86 -4.20
C ALA A 55 6.25 9.31 -5.58
N GLU A 56 5.36 9.33 -6.55
CA GLU A 56 5.69 9.81 -7.88
C GLU A 56 5.70 11.35 -7.86
N VAL A 57 6.90 11.94 -7.90
CA VAL A 57 7.17 13.36 -7.59
C VAL A 57 6.51 14.34 -8.57
N ASP A 58 6.04 13.88 -9.74
CA ASP A 58 5.44 14.70 -10.79
C ASP A 58 4.02 14.23 -11.18
N ALA A 59 3.28 13.62 -10.25
CA ALA A 59 1.94 13.09 -10.50
C ALA A 59 0.82 13.94 -9.86
N PRO A 60 0.50 15.16 -10.35
CA PRO A 60 -0.61 15.95 -9.84
C PRO A 60 -1.97 15.26 -10.03
N GLN A 61 -2.07 14.32 -10.98
CA GLN A 61 -3.21 13.43 -11.18
C GLN A 61 -3.19 12.17 -10.28
N GLY A 62 -2.24 12.07 -9.35
CA GLY A 62 -1.95 10.87 -8.58
C GLY A 62 -1.34 9.75 -9.42
N ALA A 63 -1.16 8.59 -8.80
CA ALA A 63 -0.40 7.46 -9.33
C ALA A 63 -1.04 6.13 -8.94
N VAL A 64 -0.66 5.08 -9.66
CA VAL A 64 -1.07 3.70 -9.37
C VAL A 64 0.13 2.94 -8.83
N TYR A 65 -0.02 2.35 -7.66
CA TYR A 65 1.01 1.59 -6.98
C TYR A 65 0.59 0.13 -6.85
N ARG A 66 1.58 -0.75 -6.82
CA ARG A 66 1.37 -2.19 -6.63
C ARG A 66 2.40 -2.75 -5.67
N TRP A 67 1.95 -3.63 -4.78
CA TRP A 67 2.79 -4.38 -3.87
C TRP A 67 2.41 -5.86 -3.85
N VAL A 68 3.40 -6.74 -3.94
CA VAL A 68 3.20 -8.19 -3.90
C VAL A 68 3.51 -8.70 -2.50
N ASP A 69 2.50 -9.23 -1.82
CA ASP A 69 2.66 -9.97 -0.58
C ASP A 69 2.84 -11.47 -0.90
N SER A 70 4.10 -11.92 -0.87
CA SER A 70 4.46 -13.32 -1.15
C SER A 70 4.23 -14.25 0.04
N ASP A 71 3.97 -13.70 1.23
CA ASP A 71 3.82 -14.45 2.47
C ASP A 71 2.35 -14.67 2.85
N ALA A 72 1.41 -13.99 2.17
CA ALA A 72 -0.01 -14.17 2.39
C ALA A 72 -0.58 -15.38 1.65
N ALA A 73 -1.40 -16.16 2.37
CA ALA A 73 -2.13 -17.28 1.78
C ALA A 73 -3.40 -16.77 1.05
N PRO A 74 -3.63 -17.16 -0.22
CA PRO A 74 -4.79 -16.72 -1.00
C PRO A 74 -6.17 -16.97 -0.41
N GLY A 75 -6.31 -18.01 0.43
CA GLY A 75 -7.59 -18.44 0.98
C GLY A 75 -8.07 -17.64 2.19
N ASP A 76 -7.21 -16.79 2.76
CA ASP A 76 -7.52 -15.98 3.93
C ASP A 76 -6.81 -14.62 3.84
N LEU A 77 -7.40 -13.70 3.08
CA LEU A 77 -6.83 -12.38 2.87
C LEU A 77 -6.80 -11.59 4.20
N PRO A 78 -5.62 -11.17 4.67
CA PRO A 78 -5.51 -10.31 5.84
C PRO A 78 -5.91 -8.87 5.49
N ALA A 79 -6.12 -8.05 6.52
CA ALA A 79 -6.29 -6.62 6.33
C ALA A 79 -4.94 -5.97 5.98
N TYR A 80 -4.96 -5.07 5.01
CA TYR A 80 -3.80 -4.28 4.59
C TYR A 80 -3.99 -2.80 4.94
N PHE A 81 -2.89 -2.10 5.18
CA PHE A 81 -2.86 -0.67 5.44
C PHE A 81 -1.81 -0.02 4.55
N ILE A 82 -2.19 1.11 3.94
CA ILE A 82 -1.29 1.98 3.20
C ILE A 82 -1.00 3.17 4.13
N VAL A 83 0.27 3.36 4.47
CA VAL A 83 0.71 4.41 5.38
C VAL A 83 1.49 5.43 4.57
N GLU A 84 0.93 6.62 4.42
CA GLU A 84 1.62 7.77 3.83
C GLU A 84 2.74 8.26 4.76
N HIS A 85 3.87 8.63 4.17
CA HIS A 85 4.93 9.40 4.82
C HIS A 85 5.14 10.73 4.10
N ASP A 86 5.30 11.79 4.87
CA ASP A 86 5.48 13.16 4.38
C ASP A 86 6.81 13.79 4.83
N ARG A 87 7.07 15.01 4.37
CA ARG A 87 8.27 15.81 4.69
C ARG A 87 8.09 16.70 5.90
#